data_AF-A0A7V6SJJ3-F1
#
_entry.id   AF-A0A7V6SJJ3-F1
#
_cell.length_a   1.000
_cell.length_b   1.000
_cell.length_c   1.000
_cell.angle_alpha   90.00
_cell.angle_beta   90.00
_cell.angle_gamma   90.00
#
_symmetry.space_group_name_H-M   'P 1'
#
loop_
_entity.id
_entity.type
_entity.pdbx_description
1 polymer ?
#
loop_
_entity_poly.entity_id
_entity_poly.type
_entity_poly.pdbx_seq_one_letter_code
_entity_poly.pdbx_strand_id
1 'polypeptide(L)'
;MRIDLHTHSSRSDGTDTPRELMHAAARAGLGVVALADHDTDAGWAEAAGAVGESGVGLVRAVEVTSSLHGGSQHILSYLHDPARLAPFLEENRTRRPRRARAMVERLEADFPITWEDVQAQAGDPTTV
;
A
#
# COMPACT_ATOMS: atom_id res chain seq x y z
N MET A 1 14.53 14.15 -16.49
CA MET A 1 13.41 13.23 -16.19
C MET A 1 13.33 13.08 -14.68
N ARG A 2 12.17 13.35 -14.06
CA ARG A 2 11.97 13.21 -12.59
C ARG A 2 11.26 11.89 -12.30
N ILE A 3 11.65 11.21 -11.23
CA ILE A 3 11.20 9.86 -10.91
C ILE A 3 10.89 9.80 -9.42
N ASP A 4 9.78 9.14 -9.06
CA ASP A 4 9.47 8.73 -7.69
C ASP A 4 9.23 7.21 -7.66
N LEU A 5 9.98 6.46 -6.87
CA LEU A 5 9.91 4.99 -6.85
C LEU A 5 9.24 4.43 -5.60
N HIS A 6 8.55 5.26 -4.82
CA HIS A 6 7.86 4.81 -3.62
C HIS A 6 6.60 5.65 -3.38
N THR A 7 5.51 5.23 -4.02
CA THR A 7 4.20 5.86 -3.85
C THR A 7 3.13 4.84 -3.49
N HIS A 8 2.15 5.29 -2.73
CA HIS A 8 1.01 4.50 -2.27
C HIS A 8 -0.29 5.02 -2.88
N SER A 9 -1.25 4.12 -3.07
CA SER A 9 -2.60 4.44 -3.48
C SER A 9 -3.60 4.00 -2.41
N SER A 10 -4.88 4.28 -2.65
CA SER A 10 -6.00 3.78 -1.84
C SER A 10 -6.21 2.27 -1.91
N ARG A 11 -5.32 1.51 -2.56
CA ARG A 11 -5.27 0.04 -2.42
C ARG A 11 -4.50 -0.41 -1.18
N SER A 12 -3.80 0.51 -0.53
CA SER A 12 -3.21 0.32 0.80
C SER A 12 -3.52 1.51 1.71
N ASP A 13 -2.57 2.41 1.97
CA ASP A 13 -2.73 3.55 2.88
C ASP A 13 -2.60 4.93 2.21
N GLY A 14 -2.48 4.97 0.88
CA GLY A 14 -2.55 6.20 0.10
C GLY A 14 -3.97 6.76 0.01
N THR A 15 -4.09 8.04 -0.30
CA THR A 15 -5.39 8.72 -0.42
C THR A 15 -5.98 8.64 -1.82
N ASP A 16 -5.13 8.71 -2.84
CA ASP A 16 -5.55 8.76 -4.24
C ASP A 16 -5.77 7.34 -4.79
N THR A 17 -6.75 7.15 -5.66
CA THR A 17 -6.84 5.91 -6.46
C THR A 17 -5.59 5.72 -7.33
N PRO A 18 -5.24 4.49 -7.75
CA PRO A 18 -4.12 4.26 -8.65
C PRO A 18 -4.17 5.13 -9.92
N ARG A 19 -5.36 5.38 -10.48
CA ARG A 19 -5.51 6.31 -11.61
C ARG A 19 -5.25 7.76 -11.22
N GLU A 20 -5.85 8.25 -10.13
CA GLU A 20 -5.66 9.63 -9.65
C GLU A 20 -4.19 9.94 -9.34
N LEU A 21 -3.49 8.98 -8.72
CA LEU A 21 -2.06 9.05 -8.42
C LEU A 21 -1.22 9.27 -9.67
N MET A 22 -1.51 8.55 -10.77
CA MET A 22 -0.80 8.73 -12.05
C MET A 22 -1.01 10.14 -12.63
N HIS A 23 -2.23 10.69 -12.53
CA HIS A 23 -2.49 12.06 -12.95
C HIS A 23 -1.85 13.10 -12.01
N ALA A 24 -1.79 12.82 -10.70
CA ALA A 24 -1.11 13.66 -9.72
C ALA A 24 0.40 13.72 -10.01
N ALA A 25 1.01 12.59 -10.35
CA ALA A 25 2.40 12.50 -10.77
C ALA A 25 2.68 13.36 -12.01
N ALA A 26 1.78 13.34 -13.00
CA ALA A 26 1.89 14.18 -14.19
C ALA A 26 1.85 15.67 -13.84
N ARG A 27 0.90 16.08 -12.99
CA ARG A 27 0.79 17.48 -12.49
C ARG A 27 2.03 17.91 -11.71
N ALA A 28 2.69 16.99 -11.01
CA ALA A 28 3.95 17.23 -10.30
C ALA A 28 5.19 17.27 -11.21
N GLY A 29 5.03 16.99 -12.52
CA GLY A 29 6.12 16.97 -13.49
C GLY A 29 7.03 15.73 -13.38
N LEU A 30 6.51 14.61 -12.84
CA LEU A 30 7.19 13.33 -12.85
C LEU A 30 7.06 12.67 -14.22
N GLY A 31 8.12 11.99 -14.66
CA GLY A 31 8.11 11.18 -15.87
C GLY A 31 7.87 9.69 -15.58
N VAL A 32 8.15 9.24 -14.36
CA VAL A 32 7.97 7.84 -13.93
C VAL A 32 7.56 7.80 -12.46
N VAL A 33 6.61 6.92 -12.12
CA VAL A 33 6.30 6.55 -10.74
C VAL A 33 6.30 5.05 -10.52
N ALA A 34 6.69 4.60 -9.33
CA ALA A 34 6.40 3.23 -8.90
C ALA A 34 5.21 3.18 -7.94
N LEU A 35 4.20 2.38 -8.29
CA LEU A 35 3.11 2.06 -7.37
C LEU A 35 3.57 0.92 -6.48
N ALA A 36 3.72 1.19 -5.19
CA ALA A 36 4.35 0.31 -4.19
C ALA A 36 3.45 0.11 -2.97
N ASP A 37 2.15 -0.15 -3.19
CA ASP A 37 1.19 -0.38 -2.12
C ASP A 37 1.65 -1.46 -1.12
N HIS A 38 1.26 -1.32 0.15
CA HIS A 38 1.57 -2.27 1.20
C HIS A 38 0.97 -3.66 0.94
N ASP A 39 1.84 -4.66 0.81
CA ASP A 39 1.47 -6.07 0.70
C ASP A 39 0.40 -6.38 -0.36
N THR A 40 0.31 -5.62 -1.45
CA THR A 40 -0.71 -5.85 -2.49
C THR A 40 -0.32 -5.28 -3.85
N ASP A 41 -0.67 -6.00 -4.91
CA ASP A 41 -0.53 -5.57 -6.32
C ASP A 41 -1.86 -5.13 -6.95
N ALA A 42 -2.92 -5.02 -6.15
CA ALA A 42 -4.29 -4.77 -6.61
C ALA A 42 -4.47 -3.46 -7.42
N GLY A 43 -3.58 -2.48 -7.26
CA GLY A 43 -3.62 -1.22 -8.00
C GLY A 43 -2.95 -1.24 -9.37
N TRP A 44 -2.17 -2.28 -9.69
CA TRP A 44 -1.32 -2.29 -10.88
C TRP A 44 -2.08 -2.19 -12.20
N ALA A 45 -3.21 -2.89 -12.32
CA ALA A 45 -3.99 -2.90 -13.57
C ALA A 45 -4.59 -1.51 -13.85
N GLU A 46 -5.10 -0.85 -12.81
CA GLU A 46 -5.70 0.47 -12.92
C GLU A 46 -4.64 1.54 -13.23
N ALA A 47 -3.51 1.55 -12.52
CA ALA A 47 -2.41 2.47 -12.81
C ALA A 47 -1.83 2.26 -14.21
N ALA A 48 -1.71 1.01 -14.67
CA ALA A 48 -1.23 0.69 -16.01
C ALA A 48 -2.18 1.25 -17.09
N GLY A 49 -3.49 1.20 -16.86
CA GLY A 49 -4.49 1.80 -17.74
C GLY A 49 -4.38 3.33 -17.85
N ALA A 50 -3.83 4.00 -16.83
CA ALA A 50 -3.68 5.46 -16.80
C ALA A 50 -2.36 5.97 -17.43
N VAL A 51 -1.44 5.09 -17.83
CA VAL A 51 -0.13 5.48 -18.43
C VAL A 51 -0.33 6.33 -19.69
N GLY A 52 -1.22 5.93 -20.59
CA GLY A 52 -1.46 6.65 -21.85
C GLY A 52 -2.09 8.03 -21.64
N GLU A 53 -2.97 8.17 -20.66
CA GLU A 53 -3.67 9.42 -20.36
C GLU A 53 -2.81 10.41 -19.57
N SER A 54 -1.98 9.91 -18.65
CA SER A 54 -1.10 10.73 -17.80
C SER A 54 0.23 11.09 -18.46
N GLY A 55 0.71 10.27 -19.40
CA GLY A 55 2.07 10.38 -19.97
C GLY A 55 3.19 9.99 -18.99
N VAL A 56 2.83 9.44 -17.81
CA VAL A 56 3.78 9.02 -16.78
C VAL A 56 4.03 7.52 -16.90
N GLY A 57 5.30 7.12 -16.93
CA GLY A 57 5.68 5.70 -16.90
C GLY A 57 5.36 5.06 -15.55
N LEU A 58 4.83 3.84 -15.57
CA LEU A 58 4.57 3.06 -14.36
C LEU A 58 5.66 2.00 -14.15
N VAL A 59 6.23 1.96 -12.94
CA VAL A 59 6.99 0.82 -12.42
C VAL A 59 6.09 0.05 -11.45
N ARG A 60 5.91 -1.25 -11.69
CA ARG A 60 5.15 -2.12 -10.80
C ARG A 60 6.00 -2.50 -9.60
N ALA A 61 5.53 -2.19 -8.39
CA ALA A 61 6.21 -2.51 -7.15
C ALA A 61 5.21 -2.93 -6.06
N VAL A 62 5.72 -3.51 -4.98
CA VAL A 62 4.98 -3.74 -3.74
C VAL A 62 5.90 -3.39 -2.59
N GLU A 63 5.40 -2.68 -1.57
CA GLU A 63 6.09 -2.53 -0.31
C GLU A 63 5.72 -3.71 0.60
N VAL A 64 6.67 -4.63 0.74
CA VAL A 64 6.46 -5.89 1.47
C VAL A 64 6.74 -5.66 2.95
N THR A 65 5.74 -5.91 3.79
CA THR A 65 5.92 -5.95 5.24
C THR A 65 6.76 -7.17 5.62
N SER A 66 7.80 -6.95 6.42
CA SER A 66 8.67 -8.01 6.91
C SER A 66 9.11 -7.73 8.34
N SER A 67 9.64 -8.75 9.00
CA SER A 67 10.23 -8.61 10.33
C SER A 67 11.54 -9.36 10.41
N LEU A 68 12.55 -8.73 10.97
CA LEU A 68 13.86 -9.34 11.17
C LEU A 68 14.46 -8.82 12.49
N HIS A 69 14.91 -9.76 13.32
CA HIS A 69 15.39 -9.51 14.70
C HIS A 69 14.41 -8.72 15.59
N GLY A 70 13.10 -8.93 15.41
CA GLY A 70 12.06 -8.25 16.18
C GLY A 70 11.75 -6.81 15.73
N GLY A 71 12.45 -6.30 14.71
CA GLY A 71 12.14 -5.01 14.08
C GLY A 71 11.26 -5.18 12.84
N SER A 72 10.31 -4.27 12.65
CA SER A 72 9.54 -4.14 11.40
C SER A 72 10.43 -3.56 10.31
N GLN A 73 10.42 -4.17 9.13
CA GLN A 73 11.18 -3.75 7.96
C GLN A 73 10.27 -3.78 6.76
N HIS A 74 10.37 -2.76 5.91
CA HIS A 74 9.66 -2.73 4.65
C HIS A 74 10.66 -2.93 3.50
N ILE A 75 10.32 -3.81 2.57
CA ILE A 75 11.16 -4.15 1.42
C ILE A 75 10.39 -3.81 0.15
N LEU A 76 10.96 -2.93 -0.68
CA LEU A 76 10.39 -2.62 -1.98
C LEU A 76 10.75 -3.70 -3.00
N SER A 77 9.73 -4.33 -3.56
CA SER A 77 9.85 -5.42 -4.54
C SER A 77 9.42 -4.94 -5.93
N TYR A 78 10.38 -4.52 -6.74
CA TYR A 78 10.15 -4.01 -8.09
C TYR A 78 10.11 -5.11 -9.15
N LEU A 79 9.14 -5.04 -10.07
CA LEU A 79 9.04 -5.89 -11.26
C LEU A 79 9.12 -7.40 -10.96
N HIS A 80 8.68 -7.81 -9.77
CA HIS A 80 8.64 -9.21 -9.38
C HIS A 80 7.56 -9.97 -10.15
N ASP A 81 7.70 -11.29 -10.19
CA ASP A 81 6.63 -12.18 -10.65
C ASP A 81 5.53 -12.25 -9.57
N PRO A 82 4.33 -11.69 -9.81
CA PRO A 82 3.28 -11.59 -8.78
C PRO A 82 2.85 -12.96 -8.26
N ALA A 83 2.88 -14.00 -9.10
CA ALA A 83 2.49 -15.35 -8.69
C ALA A 83 3.44 -15.93 -7.62
N ARG A 84 4.70 -15.50 -7.58
CA ARG A 84 5.68 -15.97 -6.60
C ARG A 84 5.52 -15.29 -5.24
N LEU A 85 5.10 -14.03 -5.23
CA LEU A 85 5.00 -13.24 -4.01
C LEU A 85 3.59 -13.30 -3.39
N ALA A 86 2.56 -13.55 -4.20
CA ALA A 86 1.16 -13.56 -3.78
C ALA A 86 0.87 -14.36 -2.48
N PRO A 87 1.42 -15.58 -2.26
CA PRO A 87 1.17 -16.30 -1.01
C PRO A 87 1.71 -15.56 0.23
N PHE A 88 2.88 -14.93 0.10
CA PHE A 88 3.50 -14.18 1.18
C PHE A 88 2.74 -12.87 1.46
N LEU A 89 2.32 -12.17 0.41
CA LEU A 89 1.52 -10.95 0.54
C LEU A 89 0.16 -11.23 1.21
N GLU A 90 -0.51 -12.32 0.82
CA GLU A 90 -1.76 -12.76 1.44
C GLU A 90 -1.56 -13.07 2.93
N GLU A 91 -0.49 -13.79 3.28
CA GLU A 91 -0.17 -14.07 4.68
C GLU A 91 0.00 -12.77 5.50
N ASN A 92 0.73 -11.78 4.97
CA ASN A 92 0.89 -10.49 5.63
C ASN A 92 -0.45 -9.76 5.83
N ARG A 93 -1.30 -9.72 4.79
CA ARG A 93 -2.63 -9.11 4.88
C ARG A 93 -3.49 -9.77 5.95
N THR A 94 -3.47 -11.10 6.07
CA THR A 94 -4.25 -11.79 7.12
C THR A 94 -3.75 -11.54 8.55
N ARG A 95 -2.46 -11.21 8.71
CA ARG A 95 -1.86 -10.87 10.00
C ARG A 95 -2.16 -9.43 10.43
N ARG A 96 -2.43 -8.52 9.48
CA ARG A 96 -2.62 -7.08 9.72
C ARG A 96 -3.77 -6.77 10.68
N PRO A 97 -5.00 -7.30 10.49
CA PRO A 97 -6.11 -7.05 11.43
C PRO A 97 -5.85 -7.58 12.83
N ARG A 98 -5.15 -8.72 12.95
CA ARG A 98 -4.78 -9.30 14.25
C ARG A 98 -3.83 -8.39 15.01
N ARG A 99 -2.84 -7.83 14.32
CA ARG A 99 -1.89 -6.86 14.89
C ARG A 99 -2.61 -5.58 15.31
N ALA A 100 -3.47 -5.04 14.46
CA ALA A 100 -4.19 -3.81 14.76
C ALA A 100 -5.12 -3.97 15.96
N ARG A 101 -5.85 -5.08 16.05
CA ARG A 101 -6.68 -5.38 17.22
C ARG A 101 -5.86 -5.46 18.51
N ALA A 102 -4.71 -6.14 18.48
CA ALA A 102 -3.82 -6.19 19.65
C ALA A 102 -3.22 -4.81 20.02
N MET A 103 -3.10 -3.88 19.07
CA MET A 103 -2.71 -2.50 19.36
C MET A 103 -3.85 -1.75 20.05
N VAL A 104 -5.09 -1.91 19.57
CA VAL A 104 -6.27 -1.28 20.18
C VAL A 104 -6.51 -1.80 21.59
N GLU A 105 -6.43 -3.10 21.82
CA GLU A 105 -6.57 -3.72 23.16
C GLU A 105 -5.56 -3.14 24.19
N ARG A 106 -4.38 -2.70 23.72
CA ARG A 106 -3.39 -2.03 24.59
C ARG A 106 -3.72 -0.56 24.80
N LEU A 107 -4.20 0.13 23.76
CA LEU A 107 -4.56 1.55 23.83
C LEU A 107 -5.83 1.80 24.65
N GLU A 108 -6.77 0.85 24.64
CA GLU A 108 -8.00 0.87 25.44
C GLU A 108 -7.74 1.08 26.95
N ALA A 109 -6.56 0.68 27.45
CA ALA A 109 -6.18 0.87 28.83
C ALA A 109 -5.96 2.35 29.19
N ASP A 110 -5.55 3.18 28.22
CA ASP A 110 -5.11 4.56 28.44
C ASP A 110 -5.98 5.58 27.70
N PHE A 111 -6.72 5.17 26.66
CA PHE A 111 -7.49 6.03 25.78
C PHE A 111 -8.91 5.48 25.53
N PRO A 112 -9.93 6.34 25.39
CA PRO A 112 -11.29 5.93 25.05
C PRO A 112 -11.41 5.65 23.54
N ILE A 113 -10.71 4.62 23.07
CA ILE A 113 -10.77 4.13 21.69
C ILE A 113 -11.12 2.65 21.73
N THR A 114 -12.02 2.21 20.86
CA THR A 114 -12.42 0.80 20.73
C THR A 114 -12.03 0.25 19.36
N TRP A 115 -12.09 -1.07 19.20
CA TRP A 115 -11.89 -1.68 17.89
C TRP A 115 -12.94 -1.21 16.88
N GLU A 116 -14.18 -1.02 17.32
CA GLU A 116 -15.27 -0.48 16.52
C GLU A 116 -14.97 0.94 16.00
N ASP A 117 -14.34 1.79 16.82
CA ASP A 117 -13.94 3.14 16.41
C ASP A 117 -12.90 3.09 15.28
N VAL A 118 -11.94 2.17 15.35
CA VAL A 118 -10.93 1.96 14.28
C VAL A 118 -11.58 1.43 13.02
N GLN A 119 -12.49 0.44 13.12
CA GLN A 119 -13.21 -0.10 11.97
C GLN A 119 -14.06 0.98 11.26
N ALA A 120 -14.68 1.87 12.03
CA ALA A 120 -15.49 2.96 11.48
C ALA A 120 -14.65 3.96 10.66
N GLN A 121 -13.36 4.11 10.95
CA GLN A 121 -12.47 5.04 10.24
C GLN A 121 -11.71 4.37 9.10
N ALA A 122 -11.24 3.14 9.27
CA ALA A 122 -10.35 2.53 8.31
C ALA A 122 -11.06 1.95 7.07
N GLY A 123 -12.35 1.64 7.15
CA GLY A 123 -13.06 1.03 6.03
C GLY A 123 -12.68 -0.46 5.84
N ASP A 124 -12.39 -0.87 4.61
CA ASP A 124 -12.08 -2.28 4.29
C ASP A 124 -10.78 -2.73 5.00
N PRO A 125 -10.73 -3.91 5.66
CA PRO A 125 -9.55 -4.44 6.37
C PRO A 125 -8.21 -4.48 5.62
N THR A 126 -8.16 -4.14 4.33
CA THR A 126 -6.92 -3.92 3.56
C THR A 126 -6.16 -2.66 3.97
N THR A 127 -6.81 -1.69 4.62
CA THR A 127 -6.22 -0.39 5.03
C THR A 127 -5.84 -0.32 6.53
N VAL A 128 -6.28 -1.28 7.37
CA VAL A 128 -5.89 -1.41 8.81
C VAL A 128 -4.66 -2.28 9.05
#